data_AF-A0A7W1J805-F1
#
_entry.id   AF-A0A7W1J805-F1
#
_cell.length_a   1.000
_cell.length_b   1.000
_cell.length_c   1.000
_cell.angle_alpha   90.00
_cell.angle_beta   90.00
_cell.angle_gamma   90.00
#
_symmetry.space_group_name_H-M   'P 1'
#
loop_
_entity.id
_entity.type
_entity.pdbx_description
1 polymer ?
#
loop_
_entity_poly.entity_id
_entity_poly.type
_entity_poly.pdbx_seq_one_letter_code
_entity_poly.pdbx_strand_id
1 'polypeptide(L)'
;PSTIDETTFNKIIALNTPVAPALKNGLTPEQTAQIDIVKNIWLYSTTKKLTPLLEQLKRISNVTSYIKVNELFKTIRLNGVKQTIVNGTLSIFSDDTSKHLLRAEFLRIGLKYDGDKWSLSGLTEKQIITNQETTICSLKGSTLEVPPQTILGIEVGRIRNLTKFRTLDNQILSVPTKHIQYV
;
A
#
# COMPACT_ATOMS: atom_id res chain seq x y z
N PRO A 1 -16.30 4.70 -29.42
CA PRO A 1 -15.23 4.44 -28.42
C PRO A 1 -14.48 3.15 -28.76
N SER A 2 -13.22 3.25 -29.17
CA SER A 2 -12.35 2.10 -29.44
C SER A 2 -12.10 1.34 -28.12
N THR A 3 -12.61 0.12 -28.03
CA THR A 3 -12.31 -0.80 -26.93
C THR A 3 -10.85 -1.21 -27.03
N ILE A 4 -10.05 -0.90 -26.00
CA ILE A 4 -8.68 -1.43 -25.90
C ILE A 4 -8.83 -2.95 -25.70
N ASP A 5 -8.36 -3.74 -26.66
CA ASP A 5 -8.34 -5.19 -26.53
C ASP A 5 -7.25 -5.65 -25.54
N GLU A 6 -7.35 -6.90 -25.11
CA GLU A 6 -6.46 -7.46 -24.09
C GLU A 6 -5.00 -7.45 -24.50
N THR A 7 -4.73 -7.75 -25.77
CA THR A 7 -3.38 -7.79 -26.31
C THR A 7 -2.74 -6.40 -26.32
N THR A 8 -3.50 -5.35 -26.65
CA THR A 8 -3.02 -3.96 -26.59
C THR A 8 -2.80 -3.52 -25.15
N PHE A 9 -3.72 -3.84 -24.24
CA PHE A 9 -3.56 -3.52 -22.83
C PHE A 9 -2.31 -4.20 -22.23
N ASN A 10 -2.12 -5.49 -22.51
CA ASN A 10 -0.98 -6.27 -22.01
C ASN A 10 0.35 -5.75 -22.54
N LYS A 11 0.39 -5.31 -23.81
CA LYS A 11 1.58 -4.65 -24.39
C LYS A 11 1.92 -3.33 -23.68
N ILE A 12 0.92 -2.52 -23.36
CA ILE A 12 1.12 -1.25 -22.64
C ILE A 12 1.70 -1.49 -21.24
N ILE A 13 1.23 -2.51 -20.54
CA ILE A 13 1.76 -2.90 -19.23
C ILE A 13 3.20 -3.42 -19.37
N ALA A 14 3.43 -4.36 -20.29
CA ALA A 14 4.73 -5.02 -20.46
C ALA A 14 5.86 -4.06 -20.86
N LEU A 15 5.57 -3.00 -21.62
CA LEU A 15 6.56 -1.96 -21.99
C LEU A 15 6.98 -1.07 -20.81
N ASN A 16 6.19 -1.01 -19.73
CA ASN A 16 6.39 -0.07 -18.62
C ASN A 16 6.83 -0.75 -17.31
N THR A 17 6.84 -2.08 -17.22
CA THR A 17 7.47 -2.79 -16.10
C THR A 17 8.99 -2.85 -16.29
N PRO A 18 9.82 -2.46 -15.30
CA PRO A 18 11.24 -2.75 -15.32
C PRO A 18 11.42 -4.25 -15.10
N VAL A 19 11.49 -5.02 -16.18
CA VAL A 19 11.67 -6.48 -16.09
C VAL A 19 13.17 -6.75 -15.95
N ALA A 20 13.54 -7.33 -14.80
CA ALA A 20 14.75 -8.13 -14.66
C ALA A 20 14.84 -9.13 -15.84
N PRO A 21 16.04 -9.50 -16.31
CA PRO A 21 16.21 -10.06 -17.65
C PRO A 21 15.41 -11.36 -17.86
N ALA A 22 14.68 -11.36 -18.97
CA ALA A 22 14.11 -12.50 -19.70
C ALA A 22 13.00 -13.32 -19.02
N LEU A 23 11.79 -13.22 -19.58
CA LEU A 23 10.83 -14.32 -19.60
C LEU A 23 10.58 -14.71 -21.06
N LYS A 24 11.36 -15.71 -21.52
CA LYS A 24 11.03 -16.53 -22.71
C LYS A 24 9.90 -17.54 -22.44
N ASN A 25 9.38 -17.58 -21.21
CA ASN A 25 8.23 -18.37 -20.79
C ASN A 25 7.12 -17.42 -20.30
N GLY A 26 5.86 -17.68 -20.67
CA GLY A 26 4.73 -16.76 -20.50
C GLY A 26 4.47 -16.24 -19.07
N LEU A 27 3.51 -15.30 -18.96
CA LEU A 27 3.04 -14.71 -17.70
C LEU A 27 2.62 -15.80 -16.70
N THR A 28 2.96 -15.64 -15.42
CA THR A 28 2.45 -16.53 -14.37
C THR A 28 0.94 -16.34 -14.19
N PRO A 29 0.19 -17.33 -13.69
CA PRO A 29 -1.24 -17.18 -13.41
C PRO A 29 -1.55 -16.00 -12.48
N GLU A 30 -0.67 -15.72 -11.51
CA GLU A 30 -0.79 -14.58 -10.61
C GLU A 30 -0.65 -13.24 -11.37
N GLN A 31 0.33 -13.14 -12.27
CA GLN A 31 0.53 -11.95 -13.09
C GLN A 31 -0.65 -11.72 -14.04
N THR A 32 -1.16 -12.77 -14.68
CA THR A 32 -2.36 -12.69 -15.53
C THR A 32 -3.56 -12.18 -14.73
N ALA A 33 -3.81 -12.74 -13.55
CA ALA A 33 -4.90 -12.28 -12.69
C ALA A 33 -4.76 -10.81 -12.26
N GLN A 34 -3.54 -10.36 -11.95
CA GLN A 34 -3.27 -8.96 -11.62
C GLN A 34 -3.55 -8.04 -12.81
N ILE A 35 -3.07 -8.41 -14.00
CA ILE A 35 -3.31 -7.65 -15.24
C ILE A 35 -4.80 -7.54 -15.54
N ASP A 36 -5.57 -8.63 -15.38
CA ASP A 36 -7.02 -8.63 -15.57
C ASP A 36 -7.74 -7.68 -14.60
N ILE A 37 -7.32 -7.67 -13.33
CA ILE A 37 -7.88 -6.74 -12.33
C ILE A 37 -7.62 -5.30 -12.77
N VAL A 38 -6.39 -4.95 -13.15
CA VAL A 38 -6.03 -3.59 -13.57
C VAL A 38 -6.83 -3.18 -14.82
N LYS A 39 -6.91 -4.05 -15.83
CA LYS A 39 -7.68 -3.82 -17.07
C LYS A 39 -9.13 -3.49 -16.74
N ASN A 40 -9.76 -4.31 -15.91
CA ASN A 40 -11.17 -4.14 -15.57
C ASN A 40 -11.40 -2.91 -14.67
N ILE A 41 -10.50 -2.62 -13.72
CA ILE A 41 -10.57 -1.36 -12.93
C ILE A 41 -10.51 -0.15 -13.87
N TRP A 42 -9.57 -0.14 -14.83
CA TRP A 42 -9.46 0.94 -15.80
C TRP A 42 -10.70 1.05 -16.69
N LEU A 43 -11.21 -0.07 -17.22
CA LEU A 43 -12.40 -0.11 -18.07
C LEU A 43 -13.64 0.40 -17.33
N TYR A 44 -13.88 -0.06 -16.11
CA TYR A 44 -15.05 0.35 -15.33
C TYR A 44 -14.93 1.76 -14.77
N SER A 45 -13.71 2.26 -14.56
CA SER A 45 -13.49 3.68 -14.25
C SER A 45 -13.78 4.57 -15.46
N THR A 46 -13.26 4.22 -16.65
CA THR A 46 -13.49 5.01 -17.88
C THR A 46 -14.96 4.98 -18.32
N THR A 47 -15.63 3.85 -18.14
CA THR A 47 -17.07 3.69 -18.43
C THR A 47 -17.99 4.07 -17.27
N LYS A 48 -17.43 4.55 -16.14
CA LYS A 48 -18.15 4.98 -14.94
C LYS A 48 -19.14 3.94 -14.37
N LYS A 49 -18.79 2.66 -14.43
CA LYS A 49 -19.60 1.56 -13.91
C LYS A 49 -19.14 1.16 -12.51
N LEU A 50 -19.81 1.66 -11.47
CA LEU A 50 -19.41 1.45 -10.08
C LEU A 50 -19.50 -0.02 -9.65
N THR A 51 -20.64 -0.67 -9.82
CA THR A 51 -20.85 -2.06 -9.36
C THR A 51 -19.78 -3.03 -9.85
N PRO A 52 -19.48 -3.11 -11.17
CA PRO A 52 -18.44 -4.03 -11.63
C PRO A 52 -17.02 -3.58 -11.23
N LEU A 53 -16.78 -2.29 -10.98
CA LEU A 53 -15.53 -1.81 -10.39
C LEU A 53 -15.35 -2.33 -8.96
N LEU A 54 -16.39 -2.26 -8.13
CA LEU A 54 -16.36 -2.79 -6.76
C LEU A 54 -16.06 -4.29 -6.76
N GLU A 55 -16.64 -5.05 -7.69
CA GLU A 55 -16.33 -6.49 -7.85
C GLU A 55 -14.85 -6.74 -8.19
N GLN A 56 -14.19 -5.84 -8.93
CA GLN A 56 -12.74 -5.96 -9.14
C GLN A 56 -11.94 -5.61 -7.89
N LEU A 57 -12.34 -4.60 -7.12
CA LEU A 57 -11.68 -4.25 -5.86
C LEU A 57 -11.80 -5.37 -4.83
N LYS A 58 -12.92 -6.11 -4.80
CA LYS A 58 -13.11 -7.30 -3.96
C LYS A 58 -12.09 -8.42 -4.23
N ARG A 59 -11.63 -8.54 -5.49
CA ARG A 59 -10.58 -9.51 -5.87
C ARG A 59 -9.21 -9.18 -5.28
N ILE A 60 -9.01 -7.94 -4.83
CA ILE A 60 -7.81 -7.53 -4.10
C ILE A 60 -8.04 -7.87 -2.63
N SER A 61 -7.47 -8.97 -2.16
CA SER A 61 -7.79 -9.50 -0.83
C SER A 61 -7.10 -8.76 0.33
N ASN A 62 -5.93 -8.16 0.09
CA ASN A 62 -5.11 -7.56 1.12
C ASN A 62 -4.16 -6.49 0.54
N VAL A 63 -3.44 -5.81 1.42
CA VAL A 63 -2.46 -4.77 1.09
C VAL A 63 -1.35 -5.28 0.17
N THR A 64 -0.85 -6.49 0.35
CA THR A 64 0.21 -7.07 -0.49
C THR A 64 -0.25 -7.21 -1.95
N SER A 65 -1.46 -7.75 -2.16
CA SER A 65 -2.08 -7.84 -3.48
C SER A 65 -2.34 -6.45 -4.06
N TYR A 66 -2.79 -5.50 -3.22
CA TYR A 66 -3.03 -4.13 -3.64
C TYR A 66 -1.76 -3.46 -4.17
N ILE A 67 -0.61 -3.61 -3.48
CA ILE A 67 0.66 -3.04 -3.92
C ILE A 67 0.98 -3.51 -5.34
N LYS A 68 0.94 -4.82 -5.60
CA LYS A 68 1.25 -5.38 -6.94
C LYS A 68 0.30 -4.83 -8.01
N VAL A 69 -1.00 -4.85 -7.76
CA VAL A 69 -2.02 -4.34 -8.71
C VAL A 69 -1.88 -2.83 -8.91
N ASN A 70 -1.60 -2.06 -7.85
CA ASN A 70 -1.44 -0.61 -7.92
C ASN A 70 -0.15 -0.20 -8.63
N GLU A 71 0.95 -0.94 -8.48
CA GLU A 71 2.17 -0.73 -9.27
C GLU A 71 1.89 -0.86 -10.77
N LEU A 72 1.19 -1.91 -11.18
CA LEU A 72 0.76 -2.10 -12.57
C LEU A 72 -0.20 -0.98 -13.01
N PHE A 73 -1.17 -0.61 -12.17
CA PHE A 73 -2.13 0.45 -12.49
C PHE A 73 -1.47 1.83 -12.69
N LYS A 74 -0.41 2.16 -11.95
CA LYS A 74 0.33 3.42 -12.15
C LYS A 74 1.03 3.51 -13.50
N THR A 75 1.23 2.39 -14.20
CA THR A 75 1.85 2.40 -15.53
C THR A 75 0.90 2.93 -16.60
N ILE A 76 -0.41 2.78 -16.41
CA ILE A 76 -1.45 3.24 -17.34
C ILE A 76 -1.99 4.62 -16.96
N ARG A 77 -2.62 5.28 -17.93
CA ARG A 77 -3.25 6.58 -17.73
C ARG A 77 -4.75 6.40 -17.59
N LEU A 78 -5.30 6.99 -16.53
CA LEU A 78 -6.74 7.19 -16.36
C LEU A 78 -6.99 8.70 -16.44
N ASN A 79 -7.88 9.14 -17.33
CA ASN A 79 -8.08 10.55 -17.68
C ASN A 79 -6.77 11.27 -18.06
N GLY A 80 -5.88 10.61 -18.79
CA GLY A 80 -4.62 11.20 -19.28
C GLY A 80 -3.50 11.31 -18.24
N VAL A 81 -3.77 11.00 -16.96
CA VAL A 81 -2.80 11.10 -15.85
C VAL A 81 -2.46 9.72 -15.30
N LYS A 82 -1.17 9.50 -14.98
CA LYS A 82 -0.71 8.32 -14.22
C LYS A 82 -1.00 8.56 -12.74
N GLN A 83 -1.74 7.65 -12.11
CA GLN A 83 -2.22 7.83 -10.75
C GLN A 83 -2.43 6.48 -10.06
N THR A 84 -2.58 6.51 -8.73
CA THR A 84 -2.94 5.31 -7.96
C THR A 84 -4.39 4.90 -8.24
N ILE A 85 -4.72 3.64 -7.93
CA ILE A 85 -6.11 3.14 -8.04
C ILE A 85 -7.05 4.03 -7.23
N VAL A 86 -6.67 4.37 -5.99
CA VAL A 86 -7.48 5.19 -5.07
C VAL A 86 -7.78 6.55 -5.67
N ASN A 87 -6.75 7.30 -6.11
CA ASN A 87 -6.93 8.63 -6.66
C ASN A 87 -7.71 8.58 -7.98
N GLY A 88 -7.42 7.56 -8.79
CA GLY A 88 -8.11 7.33 -10.06
C GLY A 88 -9.60 7.08 -9.90
N THR A 89 -9.99 6.15 -9.04
CA THR A 89 -11.41 5.83 -8.86
C THR A 89 -12.15 6.93 -8.11
N LEU A 90 -11.57 7.53 -7.06
CA LEU A 90 -12.24 8.57 -6.27
C LEU A 90 -12.37 9.91 -7.02
N SER A 91 -11.52 10.18 -8.02
CA SER A 91 -11.67 11.35 -8.89
C SER A 91 -12.77 11.17 -9.94
N ILE A 92 -12.99 9.94 -10.41
CA ILE A 92 -14.05 9.61 -11.37
C ILE A 92 -15.43 9.58 -10.71
N PHE A 93 -15.55 8.91 -9.58
CA PHE A 93 -16.79 8.73 -8.85
C PHE A 93 -16.88 9.84 -7.79
N SER A 94 -17.44 10.98 -8.18
CA SER A 94 -17.42 12.20 -7.37
C SER A 94 -18.54 12.30 -6.34
N ASP A 95 -19.64 11.56 -6.51
CA ASP A 95 -20.79 11.55 -5.60
C ASP A 95 -20.48 10.82 -4.28
N ASP A 96 -21.12 11.25 -3.20
CA ASP A 96 -20.81 10.77 -1.85
C ASP A 96 -21.10 9.29 -1.66
N THR A 97 -22.18 8.79 -2.28
CA THR A 97 -22.56 7.37 -2.21
C THR A 97 -21.49 6.49 -2.84
N SER A 98 -21.07 6.80 -4.07
CA SER A 98 -20.03 6.04 -4.77
C SER A 98 -18.68 6.14 -4.07
N LYS A 99 -18.32 7.33 -3.58
CA LYS A 99 -17.10 7.51 -2.77
C LYS A 99 -17.17 6.66 -1.50
N HIS A 100 -18.29 6.66 -0.78
CA HIS A 100 -18.41 5.87 0.44
C HIS A 100 -18.17 4.38 0.16
N LEU A 101 -18.78 3.84 -0.90
CA LEU A 101 -18.61 2.43 -1.28
C LEU A 101 -17.16 2.12 -1.66
N LEU A 102 -16.50 2.99 -2.44
CA LEU A 102 -15.09 2.82 -2.80
C LEU A 102 -14.17 2.88 -1.57
N ARG A 103 -14.41 3.84 -0.66
CA ARG A 103 -13.65 3.96 0.59
C ARG A 103 -13.81 2.71 1.46
N ALA A 104 -15.01 2.14 1.53
CA ALA A 104 -15.26 0.91 2.26
C ALA A 104 -14.44 -0.26 1.71
N GLU A 105 -14.33 -0.40 0.39
CA GLU A 105 -13.47 -1.41 -0.23
C GLU A 105 -11.98 -1.17 0.06
N PHE A 106 -11.49 0.07 0.02
CA PHE A 106 -10.11 0.37 0.37
C PHE A 106 -9.80 0.06 1.85
N LEU A 107 -10.74 0.34 2.76
CA LEU A 107 -10.62 -0.07 4.15
C LEU A 107 -10.62 -1.60 4.30
N ARG A 108 -11.49 -2.32 3.57
CA ARG A 108 -11.54 -3.79 3.56
C ARG A 108 -10.21 -4.40 3.10
N ILE A 109 -9.57 -3.81 2.10
CA ILE A 109 -8.25 -4.23 1.61
C ILE A 109 -7.15 -4.01 2.66
N GLY A 110 -7.37 -3.08 3.61
CA GLY A 110 -6.44 -2.75 4.69
C GLY A 110 -5.70 -1.42 4.50
N LEU A 111 -6.17 -0.55 3.60
CA LEU A 111 -5.65 0.80 3.48
C LEU A 111 -6.23 1.65 4.62
N LYS A 112 -5.46 2.63 5.11
CA LYS A 112 -5.92 3.60 6.11
C LYS A 112 -6.11 4.98 5.49
N TYR A 113 -7.13 5.68 5.96
CA TYR A 113 -7.40 7.07 5.65
C TYR A 113 -7.18 7.91 6.91
N ASP A 114 -6.28 8.89 6.85
CA ASP A 114 -5.94 9.76 7.99
C ASP A 114 -6.77 11.06 8.05
N GLY A 115 -7.73 11.22 7.14
CA GLY A 115 -8.53 12.44 6.97
C GLY A 115 -8.17 13.22 5.71
N ASP A 116 -6.95 13.05 5.20
CA ASP A 116 -6.44 13.73 4.00
C ASP A 116 -5.91 12.73 2.96
N LYS A 117 -5.18 11.70 3.40
CA LYS A 117 -4.42 10.78 2.54
C LYS A 117 -4.75 9.32 2.83
N TRP A 118 -4.70 8.55 1.74
CA TRP A 118 -4.71 7.09 1.81
C TRP A 118 -3.29 6.58 1.95
N SER A 119 -3.09 5.69 2.89
CA SER A 119 -1.79 5.10 3.17
C SER A 119 -1.90 3.58 3.31
N LEU A 120 -0.79 2.92 3.01
CA LEU A 120 -0.62 1.48 3.24
C LEU A 120 -0.29 1.17 4.72
N SER A 121 -0.44 2.16 5.61
CA SER A 121 -0.02 2.14 7.01
C SER A 121 -0.82 1.10 7.79
N GLY A 122 -0.23 -0.08 7.92
CA GLY A 122 -0.82 -1.24 8.58
C GLY A 122 -0.04 -2.53 8.35
N LEU A 123 0.88 -2.57 7.37
CA LEU A 123 1.66 -3.78 7.04
C LEU A 123 3.19 -3.62 6.98
N THR A 124 3.74 -2.44 7.30
CA THR A 124 5.20 -2.25 7.47
C THR A 124 5.57 -1.64 8.81
N GLU A 125 4.59 -1.48 9.68
CA GLU A 125 4.78 -0.97 11.02
C GLU A 125 5.17 -2.14 11.91
N LYS A 126 6.46 -2.46 11.95
CA LYS A 126 6.96 -3.50 12.84
C LYS A 126 6.84 -2.98 14.27
N GLN A 127 5.88 -3.52 15.01
CA GLN A 127 5.78 -3.23 16.43
C GLN A 127 7.00 -3.82 17.12
N ILE A 128 7.65 -3.00 17.92
CA ILE A 128 8.85 -3.39 18.65
C ILE A 128 8.53 -3.49 20.13
N ILE A 129 9.06 -4.55 20.74
CA ILE A 129 8.99 -4.83 22.17
C ILE A 129 10.42 -4.99 22.69
N THR A 130 10.68 -4.52 23.92
CA THR A 130 12.00 -4.71 24.55
C THR A 130 12.22 -6.18 24.90
N ASN A 131 13.43 -6.70 24.66
CA ASN A 131 13.81 -8.06 25.06
C ASN A 131 14.68 -8.10 26.33
N GLN A 132 15.19 -6.95 26.76
CA GLN A 132 15.95 -6.72 27.98
C GLN A 132 15.71 -5.29 28.47
N GLU A 133 16.16 -4.97 29.68
CA GLU A 133 16.13 -3.61 30.21
C GLU A 133 16.96 -2.67 29.33
N THR A 134 16.41 -1.51 29.00
CA THR A 134 17.08 -0.56 28.10
C THR A 134 16.65 0.88 28.34
N THR A 135 17.51 1.80 27.95
CA THR A 135 17.19 3.22 27.90
C THR A 135 16.69 3.61 26.50
N ILE A 136 15.59 4.37 26.45
CA ILE A 136 15.11 5.04 25.24
C ILE A 136 15.50 6.52 25.28
N CYS A 137 15.86 7.08 24.12
CA CYS A 137 16.33 8.45 24.01
C CYS A 137 15.43 9.28 23.07
N SER A 138 15.07 10.48 23.51
CA SER A 138 14.38 11.49 22.73
C SER A 138 15.37 12.31 21.89
N LEU A 139 14.88 12.94 20.81
CA LEU A 139 15.67 13.85 19.98
C LEU A 139 16.22 15.06 20.76
N LYS A 140 15.58 15.42 21.89
CA LYS A 140 15.98 16.53 22.77
C LYS A 140 17.00 16.11 23.84
N GLY A 141 17.49 14.87 23.79
CA GLY A 141 18.49 14.36 24.74
C GLY A 141 17.92 13.80 26.05
N SER A 142 16.60 13.82 26.24
CA SER A 142 15.96 13.19 27.40
C SER A 142 16.00 11.67 27.28
N THR A 143 16.23 10.98 28.39
CA THR A 143 16.34 9.52 28.46
C THR A 143 15.34 8.93 29.45
N LEU A 144 14.84 7.73 29.17
CA LEU A 144 13.95 6.99 30.06
C LEU A 144 14.35 5.51 30.09
N GLU A 145 14.44 4.92 31.27
CA GLU A 145 14.66 3.47 31.43
C GLU A 145 13.35 2.71 31.27
N VAL A 146 13.43 1.58 30.57
CA VAL A 146 12.27 0.77 30.20
C VAL A 146 12.59 -0.70 30.48
N PRO A 147 11.71 -1.42 31.22
CA PRO A 147 11.91 -2.83 31.54
C PRO A 147 11.78 -3.73 30.30
N PRO A 148 12.23 -5.00 30.37
CA PRO A 148 11.97 -5.99 29.33
C PRO A 148 10.46 -6.21 29.10
N GLN A 149 10.10 -6.75 27.93
CA GLN A 149 8.73 -7.02 27.51
C GLN A 149 7.82 -5.79 27.45
N THR A 150 8.39 -4.60 27.28
CA THR A 150 7.63 -3.37 27.12
C THR A 150 7.39 -3.06 25.65
N ILE A 151 6.13 -2.88 25.28
CA ILE A 151 5.74 -2.44 23.94
C ILE A 151 6.14 -0.97 23.78
N LEU A 152 7.07 -0.69 22.88
CA LEU A 152 7.57 0.67 22.64
C LEU A 152 6.75 1.43 21.59
N GLY A 153 6.26 0.70 20.59
CA GLY A 153 5.50 1.28 19.47
C GLY A 153 6.01 0.75 18.13
N ILE A 154 5.95 1.60 17.11
CA ILE A 154 6.18 1.20 15.73
C ILE A 154 7.55 1.65 15.23
N GLU A 155 8.35 0.75 14.65
CA GLU A 155 9.61 1.12 13.99
C GLU A 155 9.38 2.12 12.84
N VAL A 156 10.11 3.24 12.86
CA VAL A 156 10.10 4.26 11.80
C VAL A 156 11.43 4.35 11.04
N GLY A 157 12.50 3.72 11.54
CA GLY A 157 13.78 3.67 10.82
C GLY A 157 14.93 3.17 11.70
N ARG A 158 16.11 3.00 11.10
CA ARG A 158 17.33 2.58 11.80
C ARG A 158 18.50 3.48 11.44
N ILE A 159 19.34 3.78 12.44
CA ILE A 159 20.59 4.51 12.26
C ILE A 159 21.67 3.81 13.08
N ARG A 160 22.68 3.24 12.40
CA ARG A 160 23.76 2.46 13.02
C ARG A 160 23.20 1.34 13.90
N ASN A 161 23.32 1.50 15.23
CA ASN A 161 22.88 0.52 16.23
C ASN A 161 21.61 0.96 16.98
N LEU A 162 20.91 1.99 16.49
CA LEU A 162 19.68 2.50 17.08
C LEU A 162 18.51 2.28 16.13
N THR A 163 17.41 1.78 16.69
CA THR A 163 16.10 1.73 16.07
C THR A 163 15.32 2.97 16.50
N LYS A 164 14.84 3.76 15.54
CA LYS A 164 13.87 4.82 15.77
C LYS A 164 12.47 4.23 15.73
N PHE A 165 11.63 4.63 16.66
CA PHE A 165 10.25 4.19 16.73
C PHE A 165 9.31 5.34 17.10
N ARG A 166 8.05 5.16 16.75
CA ARG A 166 6.94 6.05 17.06
C ARG A 166 6.11 5.44 18.17
N THR A 167 5.99 6.17 19.27
CA THR A 167 5.15 5.83 20.43
C THR A 167 3.67 6.05 20.13
N LEU A 168 2.80 5.61 21.04
CA LEU A 168 1.34 5.78 20.92
C LEU A 168 0.90 7.26 20.87
N ASP A 169 1.63 8.14 21.55
CA ASP A 169 1.44 9.60 21.54
C ASP A 169 2.17 10.29 20.38
N ASN A 170 2.55 9.54 19.35
CA ASN A 170 3.13 10.01 18.10
C ASN A 170 4.52 10.68 18.24
N GLN A 171 5.23 10.47 19.37
CA GLN A 171 6.60 10.92 19.55
C GLN A 171 7.60 9.97 18.87
N ILE A 172 8.69 10.54 18.33
CA ILE A 172 9.77 9.74 17.75
C ILE A 172 10.91 9.62 18.75
N LEU A 173 11.15 8.39 19.20
CA LEU A 173 12.20 8.04 20.14
C LEU A 173 13.16 7.02 19.51
N SER A 174 14.25 6.73 20.21
CA SER A 174 15.28 5.80 19.75
C SER A 174 15.68 4.81 20.84
N VAL A 175 16.02 3.59 20.46
CA VAL A 175 16.41 2.49 21.35
C VAL A 175 17.52 1.66 20.69
N PRO A 176 18.47 1.08 21.44
CA PRO A 176 19.44 0.14 20.88
C PRO A 176 18.78 -1.03 20.15
N THR A 177 19.15 -1.26 18.88
CA THR A 177 18.53 -2.29 18.02
C THR A 177 18.72 -3.71 18.56
N LYS A 178 19.75 -3.96 19.37
CA LYS A 178 19.98 -5.27 20.00
C LYS A 178 19.01 -5.55 21.17
N HIS A 179 18.37 -4.51 21.71
CA HIS A 179 17.52 -4.58 22.90
C HIS A 179 16.03 -4.73 22.55
N ILE A 180 15.71 -4.95 21.27
CA ILE A 180 14.34 -5.07 20.78
C ILE A 180 14.15 -6.36 20.00
N GLN A 181 12.91 -6.81 19.99
CA GLN A 181 12.41 -7.83 19.10
C GLN A 181 11.11 -7.33 18.47
N TYR A 182 10.70 -7.99 17.39
CA TYR A 182 9.44 -7.70 16.72
C TYR A 182 8.32 -8.55 17.30
N VAL A 183 7.14 -7.96 17.41
CA VAL A 183 5.88 -8.66 17.74
C VAL A 183 5.28 -9.26 16.49
#